data_AF-E7SBG3-F1
#
_entry.id   AF-E7SBG3-F1
#
_cell.length_a   1.000
_cell.length_b   1.000
_cell.length_c   1.000
_cell.angle_alpha   90.00
_cell.angle_beta   90.00
_cell.angle_gamma   90.00
#
_symmetry.space_group_name_H-M   'P 1'
#
loop_
_entity.id
_entity.type
_entity.pdbx_description
1 polymer ?
#
loop_
_entity_poly.entity_id
_entity_poly.type
_entity_poly.pdbx_seq_one_letter_code
_entity_poly.pdbx_strand_id
1 'polypeptide(L)'
;MFIIRVLLDILNRFTKRCNILYLVYDNNQKKKVQERLDALKVLANKDYIMNNVSSKTKLSGYLIRAIVMTIIMIFLFIIIMFLGISNNLLIGILFIFLLSLSLSYAYNTILLLILSFNRYLRRILFTILIFINSFILGDIIMASISDTNTPNRILNFFDNLFKEYLLKTSCGDFVCLFWLIFTSISAGSCISLYLVLKIQDVFEIEAMETENRMILLILAIVTFIIGIDIDKIRLIGILCLILVVQTAFFEAYNSYILSKMYEKAQNIFQEQLLLKKPRYKELKKCYYFGGEKYKEKLLSTEKFLLIIVKNELKSLKDLKNYDDYRLYKAVRARNIKLCKQYRNSSNSFI
;
A
#
# COMPACT_ATOMS: atom_id res chain seq x y z
N MET A 1 -29.01 24.02 33.77
CA MET A 1 -27.66 24.63 33.91
C MET A 1 -26.61 23.67 34.49
N PHE A 2 -26.91 22.96 35.59
CA PHE A 2 -25.97 22.01 36.24
C PHE A 2 -25.53 20.84 35.33
N ILE A 3 -26.47 20.21 34.64
CA ILE A 3 -26.19 19.08 33.71
C ILE A 3 -25.24 19.50 32.59
N ILE A 4 -25.42 20.69 32.01
CA ILE A 4 -24.56 21.23 30.95
C ILE A 4 -23.14 21.44 31.47
N ARG A 5 -22.99 21.96 32.70
CA ARG A 5 -21.67 22.19 33.32
C ARG A 5 -20.92 20.88 33.56
N VAL A 6 -21.62 19.86 34.05
CA VAL A 6 -21.07 18.50 34.23
C VAL A 6 -20.65 17.90 32.89
N LEU A 7 -21.49 18.04 31.85
CA LEU A 7 -21.17 17.56 30.51
C LEU A 7 -19.94 18.25 29.92
N LEU A 8 -19.83 19.58 30.10
CA LEU A 8 -18.69 20.36 29.64
C LEU A 8 -17.39 19.94 30.34
N ASP A 9 -17.45 19.69 31.65
CA ASP A 9 -16.30 19.22 32.43
C ASP A 9 -15.86 17.81 32.02
N ILE A 10 -16.81 16.91 31.75
CA ILE A 10 -16.52 15.57 31.23
C ILE A 10 -15.85 15.68 29.86
N LEU A 11 -16.38 16.52 28.96
CA LEU A 11 -15.84 16.74 27.62
C LEU A 11 -14.43 17.34 27.65
N ASN A 12 -14.19 18.30 28.55
CA ASN A 12 -12.86 18.89 28.76
C ASN A 12 -11.86 17.86 29.30
N ARG A 13 -12.29 17.03 30.25
CA ARG A 13 -11.45 15.97 30.83
C ARG A 13 -11.12 14.89 29.78
N PHE A 14 -12.09 14.53 28.94
CA PHE A 14 -11.90 13.63 27.80
C PHE A 14 -10.93 14.21 26.78
N THR A 15 -11.14 15.45 26.33
CA THR A 15 -10.28 16.15 25.37
C THR A 15 -8.84 16.24 25.88
N LYS A 16 -8.64 16.58 27.16
CA LYS A 16 -7.31 16.61 27.78
C LYS A 16 -6.63 15.23 27.76
N ARG A 17 -7.39 14.17 28.04
CA ARG A 17 -6.88 12.79 28.02
C ARG A 17 -6.53 12.35 26.60
N CYS A 18 -7.36 12.67 25.61
CA CYS A 18 -7.08 12.45 24.19
C CYS A 18 -5.82 13.18 23.72
N ASN A 19 -5.63 14.45 24.12
CA ASN A 19 -4.43 15.22 23.77
C ASN A 19 -3.16 14.60 24.37
N ILE A 20 -3.20 14.16 25.63
CA ILE A 20 -2.05 13.47 26.25
C ILE A 20 -1.74 12.16 25.50
N LEU A 21 -2.76 11.36 25.20
CA LEU A 21 -2.60 10.11 24.45
C LEU A 21 -2.03 10.37 23.05
N TYR A 22 -2.49 11.42 22.38
CA TYR A 22 -1.98 11.84 21.07
C TYR A 22 -0.50 12.22 21.13
N LEU A 23 -0.09 13.04 22.12
CA LEU A 23 1.31 13.42 22.31
C LEU A 23 2.21 12.22 22.61
N VAL A 24 1.74 11.30 23.46
CA VAL A 24 2.46 10.04 23.75
C VAL A 24 2.58 9.18 22.49
N TYR A 25 1.52 9.08 21.70
CA TYR A 25 1.54 8.37 20.42
C TYR A 25 2.51 9.00 19.42
N ASP A 26 2.47 10.33 19.23
CA ASP A 26 3.36 11.05 18.31
C ASP A 26 4.84 10.90 18.71
N ASN A 27 5.15 11.04 20.01
CA ASN A 27 6.50 10.81 20.52
C ASN A 27 6.96 9.36 20.32
N ASN A 28 6.07 8.38 20.53
CA ASN A 28 6.38 6.97 20.27
C ASN A 28 6.59 6.70 18.77
N GLN A 29 5.84 7.34 17.87
CA GLN A 29 6.05 7.24 16.43
C GLN A 29 7.39 7.85 16.02
N LYS A 30 7.72 9.06 16.51
CA LYS A 30 9.02 9.71 16.28
C LYS A 30 10.18 8.84 16.77
N LYS A 31 10.04 8.25 17.96
CA LYS A 31 11.02 7.30 18.52
C LYS A 31 11.21 6.08 17.62
N LYS A 32 10.12 5.46 17.15
CA LYS A 32 10.18 4.32 16.21
C LYS A 32 10.85 4.70 14.89
N VAL A 33 10.57 5.89 14.34
CA VAL A 33 11.24 6.38 13.12
C VAL A 33 12.74 6.58 13.37
N GLN A 34 13.12 7.10 14.53
CA GLN A 34 14.53 7.27 14.90
C GLN A 34 15.24 5.92 15.08
N GLU A 35 14.62 4.94 15.75
CA GLU A 35 15.14 3.57 15.87
C GLU A 35 15.34 2.91 14.50
N ARG A 36 14.41 3.14 13.55
CA ARG A 36 14.56 2.69 12.16
C ARG A 36 15.74 3.32 11.45
N LEU A 37 15.90 4.64 11.58
CA LEU A 37 17.03 5.36 11.03
C LEU A 37 18.35 4.90 11.63
N ASP A 38 18.37 4.48 12.89
CA ASP A 38 19.56 3.99 13.58
C ASP A 38 19.93 2.57 13.17
N ALA A 39 18.94 1.70 12.93
CA ALA A 39 19.13 0.35 12.39
C ALA A 39 19.43 0.31 10.88
N LEU A 40 19.07 1.37 10.12
CA LEU A 40 19.28 1.48 8.69
C LEU A 40 20.79 1.55 8.37
N LYS A 41 21.22 0.68 7.45
CA LYS A 41 22.55 0.68 6.85
C LYS A 41 22.40 0.89 5.35
N VAL A 42 23.07 1.89 4.79
CA VAL A 42 23.00 2.25 3.37
C VAL A 42 23.70 1.21 2.50
N LEU A 43 24.77 0.56 3.00
CA LEU A 43 25.44 -0.53 2.27
C LEU A 43 24.69 -1.87 2.38
N ALA A 44 23.69 -1.98 3.26
CA ALA A 44 22.93 -3.21 3.38
C ALA A 44 22.02 -3.42 2.17
N ASN A 45 21.72 -4.69 1.89
CA ASN A 45 20.81 -5.06 0.81
C ASN A 45 19.36 -4.62 1.14
N LYS A 46 18.55 -4.31 0.13
CA LYS A 46 17.11 -3.98 0.25
C LYS A 46 16.38 -4.99 1.13
N ASP A 47 16.73 -6.26 0.98
CA ASP A 47 16.24 -7.38 1.78
C ASP A 47 16.49 -7.21 3.28
N TYR A 48 17.70 -6.79 3.69
CA TYR A 48 18.02 -6.61 5.11
C TYR A 48 17.16 -5.52 5.76
N ILE A 49 16.83 -4.47 5.00
CA ILE A 49 16.07 -3.31 5.49
C ILE A 49 14.60 -3.66 5.62
N MET A 50 14.05 -4.37 4.62
CA MET A 50 12.70 -4.90 4.69
C MET A 50 12.52 -5.87 5.88
N ASN A 51 13.58 -6.60 6.26
CA ASN A 51 13.57 -7.57 7.35
C ASN A 51 13.69 -6.97 8.75
N ASN A 52 14.57 -5.98 8.92
CA ASN A 52 14.98 -5.52 10.26
C ASN A 52 14.42 -4.15 10.63
N VAL A 53 14.04 -3.34 9.64
CA VAL A 53 13.58 -1.96 9.84
C VAL A 53 12.05 -1.86 9.70
N SER A 54 11.46 -2.59 8.73
CA SER A 54 10.04 -2.48 8.37
C SER A 54 9.09 -3.43 9.12
N SER A 55 9.40 -4.74 9.24
CA SER A 55 8.42 -5.75 9.70
C SER A 55 8.17 -5.75 11.23
N LYS A 56 9.23 -5.80 12.06
CA LYS A 56 9.10 -5.91 13.53
C LYS A 56 8.49 -4.68 14.21
N THR A 57 8.65 -3.49 13.64
CA THR A 57 8.18 -2.23 14.27
C THR A 57 6.74 -1.85 13.91
N LYS A 58 6.18 -2.42 12.84
CA LYS A 58 4.84 -2.08 12.33
C LYS A 58 3.72 -3.01 12.82
N LEU A 59 4.04 -4.23 13.27
CA LEU A 59 3.05 -5.25 13.66
C LEU A 59 2.02 -4.73 14.68
N SER A 60 2.46 -4.08 15.76
CA SER A 60 1.57 -3.49 16.76
C SER A 60 0.66 -2.40 16.19
N GLY A 61 1.16 -1.62 15.23
CA GLY A 61 0.37 -0.60 14.54
C GLY A 61 -0.64 -1.18 13.56
N TYR A 62 -0.33 -2.32 12.92
CA TYR A 62 -1.27 -3.04 12.07
C TYR A 62 -2.37 -3.72 12.88
N LEU A 63 -2.02 -4.34 14.01
CA LEU A 63 -2.98 -4.93 14.95
C LEU A 63 -4.02 -3.91 15.43
N ILE A 64 -3.57 -2.77 15.94
CA ILE A 64 -4.48 -1.72 16.44
C ILE A 64 -5.40 -1.23 15.32
N ARG A 65 -4.85 -0.99 14.11
CA ARG A 65 -5.64 -0.55 12.96
C ARG A 65 -6.67 -1.60 12.54
N ALA A 66 -6.29 -2.86 12.46
CA ALA A 66 -7.20 -3.95 12.11
C ALA A 66 -8.37 -4.03 13.08
N ILE A 67 -8.11 -3.99 14.40
CA ILE A 67 -9.15 -4.01 15.44
C ILE A 67 -10.07 -2.79 15.35
N VAL A 68 -9.51 -1.58 15.20
CA VAL A 68 -10.31 -0.36 15.10
C VAL A 68 -11.21 -0.40 13.86
N MET A 69 -10.68 -0.84 12.72
CA MET A 69 -11.45 -0.88 11.48
C MET A 69 -12.52 -1.95 11.45
N THR A 70 -12.29 -3.12 12.05
CA THR A 70 -13.33 -4.15 12.18
C THR A 70 -14.47 -3.68 13.08
N ILE A 71 -14.16 -2.98 14.18
CA ILE A 71 -15.19 -2.38 15.05
C ILE A 71 -16.00 -1.34 14.29
N ILE A 72 -15.35 -0.43 13.54
CA ILE A 72 -16.03 0.58 12.73
C ILE A 72 -16.95 -0.08 11.69
N MET A 73 -16.47 -1.12 11.00
CA MET A 73 -17.25 -1.85 10.01
C MET A 73 -18.50 -2.50 10.64
N ILE A 74 -18.35 -3.19 11.77
CA ILE A 74 -19.48 -3.82 12.48
C ILE A 74 -20.49 -2.76 12.92
N PHE A 75 -20.01 -1.64 13.47
CA PHE A 75 -20.88 -0.54 13.92
C PHE A 75 -21.65 0.10 12.76
N LEU A 76 -20.98 0.35 11.62
CA LEU A 76 -21.62 0.84 10.39
C LEU A 76 -22.69 -0.13 9.89
N PHE A 77 -22.40 -1.43 9.88
CA PHE A 77 -23.36 -2.46 9.48
C PHE A 77 -24.61 -2.44 10.39
N ILE A 78 -24.42 -2.35 11.70
CA ILE A 78 -25.54 -2.25 12.67
C ILE A 78 -26.36 -0.99 12.42
N ILE A 79 -25.73 0.17 12.21
CA ILE A 79 -26.46 1.42 11.91
C ILE A 79 -27.31 1.27 10.65
N ILE A 80 -26.77 0.67 9.60
CA ILE A 80 -27.48 0.48 8.33
C ILE A 80 -28.69 -0.44 8.53
N MET A 81 -28.53 -1.53 9.29
CA MET A 81 -29.65 -2.42 9.63
C MET A 81 -30.76 -1.71 10.42
N PHE A 82 -30.40 -0.80 11.34
CA PHE A 82 -31.37 -0.07 12.16
C PHE A 82 -32.06 1.10 11.44
N LEU A 83 -31.35 1.81 10.55
CA LEU A 83 -31.92 2.95 9.82
C LEU A 83 -32.95 2.53 8.78
N GLY A 84 -32.94 1.27 8.34
CA GLY A 84 -33.68 0.81 7.19
C GLY A 84 -33.13 1.45 5.90
N ILE A 85 -33.08 0.68 4.81
CA ILE A 85 -32.69 1.25 3.51
C ILE A 85 -33.75 2.28 3.14
N SER A 86 -33.39 3.56 3.18
CA SER A 86 -34.32 4.62 2.78
C SER A 86 -34.72 4.40 1.32
N ASN A 87 -35.98 4.66 0.95
CA ASN A 87 -36.46 4.58 -0.43
C ASN A 87 -35.75 5.56 -1.40
N ASN A 88 -34.86 6.42 -0.91
CA ASN A 88 -34.08 7.32 -1.75
C ASN A 88 -32.84 6.61 -2.32
N LEU A 89 -32.83 6.46 -3.65
CA LEU A 89 -31.76 5.82 -4.42
C LEU A 89 -30.36 6.43 -4.16
N LEU A 90 -30.26 7.76 -4.02
CA LEU A 90 -28.98 8.43 -3.71
C LEU A 90 -28.44 8.02 -2.34
N ILE A 91 -29.31 7.97 -1.34
CA ILE A 91 -28.95 7.58 0.02
C ILE A 91 -28.53 6.10 0.04
N GLY A 92 -29.24 5.24 -0.70
CA GLY A 92 -28.87 3.83 -0.88
C GLY A 92 -27.46 3.66 -1.45
N ILE A 93 -27.13 4.38 -2.53
CA ILE A 93 -25.80 4.33 -3.15
C ILE A 93 -24.70 4.81 -2.18
N LEU A 94 -24.94 5.87 -1.42
CA LEU A 94 -24.00 6.35 -0.40
C LEU A 94 -23.74 5.32 0.70
N PHE A 95 -24.77 4.60 1.14
CA PHE A 95 -24.60 3.51 2.10
C PHE A 95 -23.80 2.35 1.52
N ILE A 96 -24.06 1.95 0.27
CA ILE A 96 -23.27 0.92 -0.42
C ILE A 96 -21.79 1.35 -0.50
N PHE A 97 -21.53 2.60 -0.86
CA PHE A 97 -20.18 3.15 -0.90
C PHE A 97 -19.49 3.10 0.47
N LEU A 98 -20.14 3.59 1.53
CA LEU A 98 -19.56 3.58 2.89
C LEU A 98 -19.29 2.16 3.39
N LEU A 99 -20.23 1.24 3.17
CA LEU A 99 -20.08 -0.15 3.57
C LEU A 99 -18.92 -0.82 2.81
N SER A 100 -18.88 -0.67 1.48
CA SER A 100 -17.81 -1.23 0.64
C SER A 100 -16.43 -0.69 1.00
N LEU A 101 -16.32 0.61 1.29
CA LEU A 101 -15.09 1.25 1.77
C LEU A 101 -14.66 0.64 3.10
N SER A 102 -15.58 0.54 4.07
CA SER A 102 -15.27 0.02 5.40
C SER A 102 -14.84 -1.45 5.36
N LEU A 103 -15.53 -2.27 4.55
CA LEU A 103 -15.23 -3.69 4.35
C LEU A 103 -13.87 -3.87 3.69
N SER A 104 -13.65 -3.20 2.56
CA SER A 104 -12.37 -3.27 1.82
C SER A 104 -11.21 -2.84 2.71
N TYR A 105 -11.39 -1.81 3.53
CA TYR A 105 -10.31 -1.31 4.38
C TYR A 105 -10.06 -2.20 5.58
N ALA A 106 -11.10 -2.71 6.25
CA ALA A 106 -10.95 -3.71 7.32
C ALA A 106 -10.20 -4.94 6.80
N TYR A 107 -10.63 -5.50 5.67
CA TYR A 107 -10.01 -6.67 5.10
C TYR A 107 -8.55 -6.42 4.66
N ASN A 108 -8.27 -5.31 3.97
CA ASN A 108 -6.91 -4.95 3.59
C ASN A 108 -5.96 -4.80 4.79
N THR A 109 -6.44 -4.25 5.91
CA THR A 109 -5.64 -4.15 7.14
C THR A 109 -5.40 -5.51 7.80
N ILE A 110 -6.37 -6.43 7.73
CA ILE A 110 -6.22 -7.82 8.19
C ILE A 110 -5.21 -8.56 7.32
N LEU A 111 -5.31 -8.44 5.99
CA LEU A 111 -4.32 -9.02 5.07
C LEU A 111 -2.92 -8.52 5.37
N LEU A 112 -2.76 -7.20 5.53
CA LEU A 112 -1.47 -6.61 5.87
C LEU A 112 -0.91 -7.16 7.18
N LEU A 113 -1.79 -7.40 8.16
CA LEU A 113 -1.42 -8.04 9.42
C LEU A 113 -0.97 -9.49 9.21
N ILE A 114 -1.75 -10.31 8.52
CA ILE A 114 -1.43 -11.73 8.25
C ILE A 114 -0.11 -11.83 7.49
N LEU A 115 0.03 -11.05 6.42
CA LEU A 115 1.20 -11.05 5.55
C LEU A 115 2.45 -10.46 6.25
N SER A 116 2.27 -9.67 7.31
CA SER A 116 3.40 -9.19 8.12
C SER A 116 4.10 -10.32 8.89
N PHE A 117 3.44 -11.45 9.11
CA PHE A 117 4.06 -12.64 9.73
C PHE A 117 4.91 -13.44 8.74
N ASN A 118 4.60 -13.41 7.43
CA ASN A 118 5.34 -14.17 6.41
C ASN A 118 6.10 -13.26 5.45
N ARG A 119 7.43 -13.31 5.55
CA ARG A 119 8.36 -12.51 4.74
C ARG A 119 8.20 -12.72 3.23
N TYR A 120 7.95 -13.95 2.78
CA TYR A 120 7.85 -14.24 1.35
C TYR A 120 6.57 -13.68 0.76
N LEU A 121 5.46 -13.84 1.47
CA LEU A 121 4.16 -13.33 1.02
C LEU A 121 4.11 -11.80 1.02
N ARG A 122 4.90 -11.13 1.88
CA ARG A 122 5.01 -9.67 1.88
C ARG A 122 5.65 -9.11 0.61
N ARG A 123 6.46 -9.89 -0.12
CA ARG A 123 7.04 -9.48 -1.40
C ARG A 123 6.05 -9.51 -2.56
N ILE A 124 4.93 -10.21 -2.40
CA ILE A 124 3.83 -10.29 -3.38
C ILE A 124 2.56 -9.68 -2.78
N LEU A 125 2.74 -8.73 -1.86
CA LEU A 125 1.67 -8.14 -1.06
C LEU A 125 0.62 -7.48 -1.95
N PHE A 126 1.05 -6.74 -2.97
CA PHE A 126 0.13 -6.03 -3.84
C PHE A 126 -0.71 -7.00 -4.66
N THR A 127 -0.07 -8.02 -5.23
CA THR A 127 -0.74 -9.09 -5.97
C THR A 127 -1.83 -9.77 -5.14
N ILE A 128 -1.51 -10.16 -3.90
CA ILE A 128 -2.48 -10.79 -2.99
C ILE A 128 -3.63 -9.81 -2.66
N LEU A 129 -3.29 -8.55 -2.39
CA LEU A 129 -4.26 -7.51 -2.02
C LEU A 129 -5.29 -7.27 -3.12
N ILE A 130 -4.84 -7.05 -4.36
CA ILE A 130 -5.75 -6.76 -5.48
C ILE A 130 -6.55 -8.01 -5.87
N PHE A 131 -5.93 -9.20 -5.81
CA PHE A 131 -6.60 -10.44 -6.20
C PHE A 131 -7.75 -10.74 -5.25
N ILE A 132 -7.51 -10.65 -3.93
CA ILE A 132 -8.58 -10.95 -2.98
C ILE A 132 -9.63 -9.85 -2.93
N ASN A 133 -9.25 -8.57 -3.11
CA ASN A 133 -10.26 -7.52 -3.30
C ASN A 133 -11.13 -7.81 -4.53
N SER A 134 -10.53 -8.14 -5.67
CA SER A 134 -11.28 -8.47 -6.89
C SER A 134 -12.23 -9.66 -6.67
N PHE A 135 -11.75 -10.72 -6.00
CA PHE A 135 -12.58 -11.89 -5.66
C PHE A 135 -13.79 -11.52 -4.77
N ILE A 136 -13.57 -10.81 -3.67
CA ILE A 136 -14.64 -10.42 -2.73
C ILE A 136 -15.67 -9.53 -3.43
N LEU A 137 -15.18 -8.52 -4.18
CA LEU A 137 -16.07 -7.61 -4.89
C LEU A 137 -16.84 -8.32 -6.01
N GLY A 138 -16.18 -9.22 -6.73
CA GLY A 138 -16.82 -10.08 -7.72
C GLY A 138 -17.92 -10.94 -7.11
N ASP A 139 -17.71 -11.54 -5.94
CA ASP A 139 -18.74 -12.35 -5.26
C ASP A 139 -19.94 -11.50 -4.84
N ILE A 140 -19.70 -10.28 -4.33
CA ILE A 140 -20.77 -9.34 -3.96
C ILE A 140 -21.59 -8.94 -5.19
N ILE A 141 -20.92 -8.61 -6.29
CA ILE A 141 -21.60 -8.26 -7.55
C ILE A 141 -22.34 -9.47 -8.11
N MET A 142 -21.76 -10.66 -8.05
CA MET A 142 -22.39 -11.90 -8.48
C MET A 142 -23.68 -12.18 -7.70
N ALA A 143 -23.63 -12.07 -6.37
CA ALA A 143 -24.79 -12.24 -5.51
C ALA A 143 -25.91 -11.22 -5.82
N SER A 144 -25.59 -10.06 -6.40
CA SER A 144 -26.60 -9.10 -6.83
C SER A 144 -27.30 -9.47 -8.15
N ILE A 145 -26.72 -10.38 -8.94
CA ILE A 145 -27.23 -10.80 -10.25
C ILE A 145 -27.86 -12.20 -10.19
N SER A 146 -27.32 -13.12 -9.37
CA SER A 146 -27.80 -14.49 -9.29
C SER A 146 -28.86 -14.70 -8.21
N ASP A 147 -30.02 -15.20 -8.60
CA ASP A 147 -31.12 -15.60 -7.69
C ASP A 147 -30.88 -16.95 -6.99
N THR A 148 -29.63 -17.45 -7.00
CA THR A 148 -29.29 -18.79 -6.50
C THR A 148 -28.84 -18.72 -5.05
N ASN A 149 -29.74 -19.05 -4.11
CA ASN A 149 -29.42 -19.28 -2.69
C ASN A 149 -28.70 -20.63 -2.49
N THR A 150 -27.52 -20.80 -3.08
CA THR A 150 -26.71 -22.02 -2.93
C THR A 150 -25.83 -21.97 -1.68
N PRO A 151 -25.74 -23.06 -0.90
CA PRO A 151 -24.99 -23.09 0.36
C PRO A 151 -23.47 -22.98 0.17
N ASN A 152 -22.92 -23.40 -0.97
CA ASN A 152 -21.48 -23.34 -1.22
C ASN A 152 -21.11 -22.21 -2.19
N ARG A 153 -20.98 -20.99 -1.67
CA ARG A 153 -20.73 -19.77 -2.44
C ARG A 153 -19.45 -19.82 -3.28
N ILE A 154 -18.39 -20.45 -2.78
CA ILE A 154 -17.10 -20.53 -3.49
C ILE A 154 -17.21 -21.40 -4.74
N LEU A 155 -17.82 -22.59 -4.65
CA LEU A 155 -18.03 -23.44 -5.83
C LEU A 155 -18.93 -22.73 -6.84
N ASN A 156 -20.03 -22.12 -6.37
CA ASN A 156 -20.95 -21.38 -7.23
C ASN A 156 -20.26 -20.19 -7.95
N PHE A 157 -19.29 -19.54 -7.30
CA PHE A 157 -18.49 -18.49 -7.92
C PHE A 157 -17.68 -19.02 -9.11
N PHE A 158 -17.04 -20.18 -8.96
CA PHE A 158 -16.27 -20.81 -10.04
C PHE A 158 -17.17 -21.37 -11.16
N ASP A 159 -18.31 -21.94 -10.80
CA ASP A 159 -19.26 -22.49 -11.78
C ASP A 159 -19.88 -21.40 -12.67
N ASN A 160 -20.12 -20.21 -12.10
CA ASN A 160 -20.70 -19.09 -12.86
C ASN A 160 -19.65 -18.16 -13.49
N LEU A 161 -18.36 -18.49 -13.39
CA LEU A 161 -17.27 -17.60 -13.74
C LEU A 161 -17.28 -17.17 -15.23
N PHE A 162 -17.73 -18.07 -16.11
CA PHE A 162 -17.89 -17.85 -17.54
C PHE A 162 -19.34 -17.69 -18.01
N LYS A 163 -20.30 -17.75 -17.09
CA LYS A 163 -21.72 -17.65 -17.43
C LYS A 163 -22.07 -16.22 -17.85
N GLU A 164 -22.81 -16.12 -18.95
CA GLU A 164 -23.29 -14.84 -19.47
C GLU A 164 -24.61 -14.45 -18.81
N TYR A 165 -24.69 -13.20 -18.37
CA TYR A 165 -25.89 -12.57 -17.83
C TYR A 165 -26.29 -11.39 -18.71
N LEU A 166 -27.52 -11.43 -19.23
CA LEU A 166 -28.12 -10.32 -19.98
C LEU A 166 -28.72 -9.32 -19.00
N LEU A 167 -28.06 -8.17 -18.81
CA LEU A 167 -28.51 -7.13 -17.87
C LEU A 167 -29.96 -6.69 -18.11
N LYS A 168 -30.36 -6.60 -19.37
CA LYS A 168 -31.69 -6.12 -19.80
C LYS A 168 -32.84 -7.02 -19.34
N THR A 169 -32.58 -8.32 -19.17
CA THR A 169 -33.60 -9.30 -18.76
C THR A 169 -33.52 -9.65 -17.29
N SER A 170 -32.35 -9.56 -16.66
CA SER A 170 -32.15 -9.91 -15.24
C SER A 170 -32.31 -8.75 -14.26
N CYS A 171 -32.19 -7.48 -14.68
CA CYS A 171 -32.23 -6.31 -13.78
C CYS A 171 -33.41 -5.35 -14.06
N GLY A 172 -34.35 -5.72 -14.93
CA GLY A 172 -35.25 -4.76 -15.59
C GLY A 172 -34.47 -3.81 -16.50
N ASP A 173 -35.11 -2.79 -17.08
CA ASP A 173 -34.46 -1.79 -17.96
C ASP A 173 -33.37 -0.91 -17.25
N PHE A 174 -32.80 -1.35 -16.13
CA PHE A 174 -31.92 -0.60 -15.24
C PHE A 174 -30.43 -0.98 -15.35
N VAL A 175 -29.91 -1.13 -16.58
CA VAL A 175 -28.45 -1.28 -16.85
C VAL A 175 -27.63 -0.19 -16.15
N CYS A 176 -28.15 1.04 -16.13
CA CYS A 176 -27.51 2.18 -15.47
C CYS A 176 -27.35 1.98 -13.94
N LEU A 177 -28.34 1.38 -13.27
CA LEU A 177 -28.29 1.14 -11.82
C LEU A 177 -27.16 0.17 -11.46
N PHE A 178 -27.01 -0.89 -12.25
CA PHE A 178 -25.92 -1.85 -12.07
C PHE A 178 -24.55 -1.16 -12.13
N TRP A 179 -24.31 -0.37 -13.16
CA TRP A 179 -23.04 0.36 -13.32
C TRP A 179 -22.81 1.41 -12.22
N LEU A 180 -23.87 2.03 -11.68
CA LEU A 180 -23.77 2.93 -10.53
C LEU A 180 -23.37 2.20 -9.23
N ILE A 181 -23.91 1.00 -9.00
CA ILE A 181 -23.51 0.16 -7.87
C ILE A 181 -22.06 -0.30 -8.04
N PHE A 182 -21.72 -0.80 -9.23
CA PHE A 182 -20.38 -1.25 -9.57
C PHE A 182 -19.32 -0.17 -9.35
N THR A 183 -19.57 1.04 -9.85
CA THR A 183 -18.66 2.18 -9.72
C THR A 183 -18.51 2.61 -8.25
N SER A 184 -19.60 2.60 -7.48
CA SER A 184 -19.58 2.93 -6.05
C SER A 184 -18.73 1.94 -5.25
N ILE A 185 -18.92 0.65 -5.49
CA ILE A 185 -18.13 -0.42 -4.85
C ILE A 185 -16.64 -0.30 -5.24
N SER A 186 -16.35 -0.09 -6.53
CA SER A 186 -14.99 0.06 -7.04
C SER A 186 -14.28 1.28 -6.47
N ALA A 187 -14.99 2.41 -6.34
CA ALA A 187 -14.47 3.63 -5.72
C ALA A 187 -14.10 3.43 -4.25
N GLY A 188 -14.96 2.75 -3.48
CA GLY A 188 -14.69 2.40 -2.08
C GLY A 188 -13.43 1.53 -1.95
N SER A 189 -13.27 0.55 -2.84
CA SER A 189 -12.07 -0.28 -2.88
C SER A 189 -10.79 0.50 -3.23
N CYS A 190 -10.85 1.40 -4.22
CA CYS A 190 -9.72 2.25 -4.60
C CYS A 190 -9.27 3.16 -3.46
N ILE A 191 -10.22 3.79 -2.76
CA ILE A 191 -9.91 4.64 -1.60
C ILE A 191 -9.31 3.80 -0.46
N SER A 192 -9.80 2.57 -0.24
CA SER A 192 -9.19 1.66 0.71
C SER A 192 -7.72 1.34 0.35
N LEU A 193 -7.45 1.02 -0.92
CA LEU A 193 -6.07 0.80 -1.42
C LEU A 193 -5.19 2.03 -1.17
N TYR A 194 -5.68 3.23 -1.48
CA TYR A 194 -4.98 4.49 -1.20
C TYR A 194 -4.56 4.62 0.28
N LEU A 195 -5.47 4.32 1.21
CA LEU A 195 -5.19 4.40 2.65
C LEU A 195 -4.11 3.40 3.08
N VAL A 196 -4.13 2.20 2.50
CA VAL A 196 -3.12 1.15 2.76
C VAL A 196 -1.75 1.57 2.25
N LEU A 197 -1.67 2.13 1.03
CA LEU A 197 -0.43 2.58 0.41
C LEU A 197 0.25 3.69 1.22
N LYS A 198 -0.55 4.61 1.79
CA LYS A 198 -0.05 5.70 2.64
C LYS A 198 0.71 5.21 3.89
N ILE A 199 0.49 3.97 4.32
CA ILE A 199 1.12 3.37 5.51
C ILE A 199 2.41 2.60 5.16
N GLN A 200 2.61 2.25 3.88
CA GLN A 200 3.76 1.47 3.44
C GLN A 200 5.04 2.32 3.39
N ASP A 201 6.19 1.66 3.49
CA ASP A 201 7.48 2.34 3.30
C ASP A 201 7.82 2.45 1.81
N VAL A 202 8.71 3.39 1.45
CA VAL A 202 9.14 3.58 0.05
C VAL A 202 9.62 2.29 -0.62
N PHE A 203 10.29 1.42 0.14
CA PHE A 203 10.81 0.15 -0.36
C PHE A 203 9.72 -0.85 -0.77
N GLU A 204 8.61 -0.84 -0.03
CA GLU A 204 7.43 -1.67 -0.30
C GLU A 204 6.70 -1.11 -1.51
N ILE A 205 6.48 0.21 -1.52
CA ILE A 205 5.82 0.91 -2.62
C ILE A 205 6.55 0.68 -3.96
N GLU A 206 7.89 0.81 -3.98
CA GLU A 206 8.72 0.51 -5.16
C GLU A 206 8.61 -0.97 -5.59
N ALA A 207 8.43 -1.90 -4.65
CA ALA A 207 8.21 -3.31 -4.99
C ALA A 207 6.81 -3.54 -5.59
N MET A 208 5.78 -2.92 -5.02
CA MET A 208 4.42 -2.98 -5.54
C MET A 208 4.31 -2.40 -6.95
N GLU A 209 5.09 -1.35 -7.29
CA GLU A 209 5.17 -0.82 -8.66
C GLU A 209 5.62 -1.90 -9.66
N THR A 210 6.66 -2.66 -9.30
CA THR A 210 7.15 -3.74 -10.17
C THR A 210 6.11 -4.86 -10.32
N GLU A 211 5.38 -5.20 -9.26
CA GLU A 211 4.26 -6.14 -9.33
C GLU A 211 3.14 -5.62 -10.24
N ASN A 212 2.74 -4.36 -10.09
CA ASN A 212 1.65 -3.75 -10.86
C ASN A 212 1.90 -3.82 -12.37
N ARG A 213 3.13 -3.53 -12.81
CA ARG A 213 3.50 -3.61 -14.23
C ARG A 213 3.34 -5.02 -14.80
N MET A 214 3.72 -6.05 -14.03
CA MET A 214 3.56 -7.45 -14.44
C MET A 214 2.09 -7.85 -14.51
N ILE A 215 1.29 -7.44 -13.52
CA ILE A 215 -0.15 -7.68 -13.51
C ILE A 215 -0.82 -7.02 -14.71
N LEU A 216 -0.47 -5.76 -15.01
CA LEU A 216 -1.04 -5.02 -16.13
C LEU A 216 -0.71 -5.66 -17.48
N LEU A 217 0.50 -6.20 -17.64
CA LEU A 217 0.89 -6.97 -18.84
C LEU A 217 0.06 -8.25 -19.00
N ILE A 218 -0.12 -9.02 -17.92
CA ILE A 218 -0.97 -10.22 -17.94
C ILE A 218 -2.41 -9.84 -18.24
N LEU A 219 -2.90 -8.78 -17.60
CA LEU A 219 -4.28 -8.33 -17.73
C LEU A 219 -4.58 -7.85 -19.16
N ALA A 220 -3.65 -7.17 -19.82
CA ALA A 220 -3.80 -6.78 -21.22
C ALA A 220 -3.99 -7.98 -22.16
N ILE A 221 -3.29 -9.09 -21.93
CA ILE A 221 -3.45 -10.32 -22.70
C ILE A 221 -4.82 -10.96 -22.40
N VAL A 222 -5.19 -11.04 -21.11
CA VAL A 222 -6.43 -11.68 -20.66
C VAL A 222 -7.67 -10.91 -21.14
N THR A 223 -7.67 -9.58 -21.03
CA THR A 223 -8.81 -8.75 -21.47
C THR A 223 -9.00 -8.79 -22.99
N PHE A 224 -7.91 -8.91 -23.76
CA PHE A 224 -7.97 -9.10 -25.21
C PHE A 224 -8.66 -10.42 -25.59
N ILE A 225 -8.41 -11.51 -24.86
CA ILE A 225 -8.98 -12.84 -25.16
C ILE A 225 -10.46 -12.91 -24.79
N ILE A 226 -10.86 -12.37 -23.64
CA ILE A 226 -12.21 -12.57 -23.10
C ILE A 226 -13.25 -11.73 -23.86
N GLY A 227 -12.88 -10.50 -24.25
CA GLY A 227 -13.81 -9.49 -24.76
C GLY A 227 -14.73 -8.96 -23.65
N ILE A 228 -14.90 -7.63 -23.57
CA ILE A 228 -15.80 -6.99 -22.59
C ILE A 228 -16.98 -6.40 -23.36
N ASP A 229 -18.19 -6.80 -22.99
CA ASP A 229 -19.46 -6.26 -23.50
C ASP A 229 -20.20 -5.53 -22.36
N ILE A 230 -20.83 -4.40 -22.68
CA ILE A 230 -21.53 -3.54 -21.71
C ILE A 230 -22.91 -4.13 -21.37
N ASP A 231 -23.55 -4.82 -22.32
CA ASP A 231 -24.91 -5.34 -22.18
C ASP A 231 -24.94 -6.82 -21.76
N LYS A 232 -23.86 -7.55 -22.06
CA LYS A 232 -23.64 -8.95 -21.68
C LYS A 232 -22.50 -9.06 -20.71
N ILE A 233 -22.83 -9.35 -19.46
CA ILE A 233 -21.82 -9.45 -18.41
C ILE A 233 -21.46 -10.92 -18.18
N ARG A 234 -20.16 -11.21 -18.26
CA ARG A 234 -19.55 -12.42 -17.70
C ARG A 234 -18.85 -12.07 -16.40
N LEU A 235 -18.93 -12.93 -15.39
CA LEU A 235 -18.30 -12.68 -14.08
C LEU A 235 -16.78 -12.49 -14.22
N ILE A 236 -16.10 -13.29 -15.05
CA ILE A 236 -14.68 -13.10 -15.36
C ILE A 236 -14.39 -11.71 -15.95
N GLY A 237 -15.29 -11.18 -16.77
CA GLY A 237 -15.18 -9.83 -17.33
C GLY A 237 -15.22 -8.76 -16.23
N ILE A 238 -16.14 -8.90 -15.26
CA ILE A 238 -16.21 -8.02 -14.09
C ILE A 238 -14.92 -8.08 -13.28
N LEU A 239 -14.41 -9.29 -12.99
CA LEU A 239 -13.18 -9.46 -12.23
C LEU A 239 -11.99 -8.79 -12.92
N CYS A 240 -11.87 -8.97 -14.24
CA CYS A 240 -10.86 -8.30 -15.04
C CYS A 240 -11.03 -6.78 -14.97
N LEU A 241 -12.26 -6.27 -15.08
CA LEU A 241 -12.53 -4.84 -15.03
C LEU A 241 -12.18 -4.24 -13.66
N ILE A 242 -12.50 -4.92 -12.55
CA ILE A 242 -12.09 -4.52 -11.20
C ILE A 242 -10.56 -4.45 -11.10
N LEU A 243 -9.86 -5.45 -11.61
CA LEU A 243 -8.39 -5.46 -11.64
C LEU A 243 -7.83 -4.31 -12.48
N VAL A 244 -8.42 -4.00 -13.64
CA VAL A 244 -8.00 -2.88 -14.49
C VAL A 244 -8.16 -1.57 -13.72
N VAL A 245 -9.32 -1.34 -13.10
CA VAL A 245 -9.60 -0.14 -12.32
C VAL A 245 -8.63 0.01 -11.15
N GLN A 246 -8.39 -1.07 -10.39
CA GLN A 246 -7.47 -1.04 -9.24
C GLN A 246 -6.01 -0.81 -9.64
N THR A 247 -5.53 -1.46 -10.71
CA THR A 247 -4.14 -1.32 -11.18
C THR A 247 -3.88 0.06 -11.77
N ALA A 248 -4.82 0.61 -12.54
CA ALA A 248 -4.75 1.97 -13.05
C ALA A 248 -4.77 3.02 -11.92
N PHE A 249 -5.66 2.83 -10.94
CA PHE A 249 -5.74 3.72 -9.77
C PHE A 249 -4.46 3.66 -8.93
N PHE A 250 -3.91 2.45 -8.72
CA PHE A 250 -2.63 2.27 -8.05
C PHE A 250 -1.51 3.03 -8.77
N GLU A 251 -1.39 2.89 -10.09
CA GLU A 251 -0.30 3.52 -10.86
C GLU A 251 -0.30 5.06 -10.72
N ALA A 252 -1.49 5.66 -10.85
CA ALA A 252 -1.68 7.11 -10.71
C ALA A 252 -1.27 7.60 -9.32
N TYR A 253 -1.71 6.90 -8.27
CA TYR A 253 -1.47 7.34 -6.91
C TYR A 253 -0.07 6.98 -6.39
N ASN A 254 0.48 5.84 -6.79
CA ASN A 254 1.84 5.41 -6.48
C ASN A 254 2.84 6.48 -6.96
N SER A 255 2.69 6.93 -8.21
CA SER A 255 3.50 7.99 -8.80
C SER A 255 3.48 9.28 -7.96
N TYR A 256 2.31 9.64 -7.43
CA TYR A 256 2.15 10.81 -6.56
C TYR A 256 2.80 10.63 -5.17
N ILE A 257 2.69 9.46 -4.52
CA ILE A 257 3.36 9.22 -3.23
C ILE A 257 4.88 9.26 -3.42
N LEU A 258 5.38 8.52 -4.43
CA LEU A 258 6.81 8.41 -4.69
C LEU A 258 7.43 9.76 -5.01
N SER A 259 6.77 10.60 -5.82
CA SER A 259 7.28 11.94 -6.15
C SER A 259 7.51 12.79 -4.89
N LYS A 260 6.54 12.80 -3.97
CA LYS A 260 6.64 13.53 -2.70
C LYS A 260 7.74 13.00 -1.79
N MET A 261 7.97 11.69 -1.76
CA MET A 261 9.06 11.09 -0.98
C MET A 261 10.42 11.38 -1.61
N TYR A 262 10.51 11.31 -2.94
CA TYR A 262 11.70 11.62 -3.70
C TYR A 262 12.09 13.09 -3.67
N GLU A 263 11.13 14.01 -3.57
CA GLU A 263 11.40 15.43 -3.36
C GLU A 263 12.10 15.67 -2.02
N LYS A 264 11.61 15.05 -0.93
CA LYS A 264 12.28 15.12 0.38
C LYS A 264 13.70 14.54 0.32
N ALA A 265 13.86 13.40 -0.34
CA ALA A 265 15.18 12.78 -0.51
C ALA A 265 16.12 13.67 -1.35
N GLN A 266 15.60 14.33 -2.39
CA GLN A 266 16.35 15.26 -3.24
C GLN A 266 16.85 16.46 -2.44
N ASN A 267 15.99 17.07 -1.63
CA ASN A 267 16.36 18.25 -0.83
C ASN A 267 17.51 17.91 0.12
N ILE A 268 17.41 16.78 0.84
CA ILE A 268 18.49 16.30 1.72
C ILE A 268 19.76 16.01 0.91
N PHE A 269 19.63 15.37 -0.26
CA PHE A 269 20.77 15.06 -1.12
C PHE A 269 21.53 16.32 -1.53
N GLN A 270 20.82 17.35 -1.99
CA GLN A 270 21.41 18.61 -2.45
C GLN A 270 22.05 19.38 -1.30
N GLU A 271 21.38 19.49 -0.15
CA GLU A 271 21.95 20.12 1.04
C GLU A 271 23.27 19.46 1.46
N GLN A 272 23.30 18.12 1.49
CA GLN A 272 24.52 17.39 1.85
C GLN A 272 25.62 17.49 0.80
N LEU A 273 25.26 17.68 -0.48
CA LEU A 273 26.23 17.80 -1.58
C LEU A 273 27.08 19.08 -1.42
N LEU A 274 26.41 20.18 -1.07
CA LEU A 274 27.01 21.51 -0.88
C LEU A 274 27.93 21.57 0.35
N LEU A 275 27.62 20.82 1.41
CA LEU A 275 28.42 20.83 2.65
C LEU A 275 29.80 20.24 2.45
N LYS A 276 30.87 20.92 2.86
CA LYS A 276 32.26 20.40 2.79
C LYS A 276 32.40 19.00 3.42
N LYS A 277 31.73 18.75 4.55
CA LYS A 277 31.68 17.44 5.22
C LYS A 277 30.21 17.01 5.42
N PRO A 278 29.70 16.09 4.58
CA PRO A 278 28.36 15.55 4.73
C PRO A 278 28.17 14.80 6.06
N ARG A 279 26.92 14.73 6.53
CA ARG A 279 26.57 14.05 7.77
C ARG A 279 25.93 12.70 7.46
N TYR A 280 26.51 11.60 7.97
CA TYR A 280 26.01 10.24 7.74
C TYR A 280 24.54 10.06 8.17
N LYS A 281 24.11 10.69 9.27
CA LYS A 281 22.71 10.66 9.73
C LYS A 281 21.73 11.22 8.68
N GLU A 282 22.12 12.27 7.96
CA GLU A 282 21.31 12.87 6.91
C GLU A 282 21.33 12.01 5.63
N LEU A 283 22.47 11.39 5.29
CA LEU A 283 22.54 10.43 4.17
C LEU A 283 21.63 9.21 4.42
N LYS A 284 21.53 8.74 5.66
CA LYS A 284 20.57 7.69 6.04
C LYS A 284 19.12 8.15 5.87
N LYS A 285 18.78 9.39 6.21
CA LYS A 285 17.43 9.94 5.96
C LYS A 285 17.15 10.07 4.46
N CYS A 286 18.14 10.51 3.68
CA CYS A 286 18.03 10.57 2.22
C CYS A 286 17.70 9.18 1.65
N TYR A 287 18.39 8.13 2.11
CA TYR A 287 18.08 6.76 1.71
C TYR A 287 16.69 6.30 2.20
N TYR A 288 16.33 6.62 3.44
CA TYR A 288 15.04 6.25 4.03
C TYR A 288 13.84 6.78 3.22
N PHE A 289 13.90 8.02 2.75
CA PHE A 289 12.85 8.61 1.93
C PHE A 289 12.99 8.25 0.44
N GLY A 290 14.22 8.06 -0.03
CA GLY A 290 14.51 7.94 -1.45
C GLY A 290 14.63 6.52 -1.99
N GLY A 291 14.56 5.50 -1.13
CA GLY A 291 14.57 4.10 -1.57
C GLY A 291 15.83 3.71 -2.33
N GLU A 292 15.74 2.66 -3.16
CA GLU A 292 16.90 2.20 -3.94
C GLU A 292 17.36 3.26 -4.95
N LYS A 293 16.44 4.06 -5.50
CA LYS A 293 16.77 5.14 -6.44
C LYS A 293 17.79 6.12 -5.87
N TYR A 294 17.63 6.54 -4.61
CA TYR A 294 18.59 7.46 -3.97
C TYR A 294 19.79 6.76 -3.37
N LYS A 295 19.68 5.48 -3.02
CA LYS A 295 20.86 4.69 -2.66
C LYS A 295 21.90 4.66 -3.79
N GLU A 296 21.46 4.43 -5.02
CA GLU A 296 22.35 4.45 -6.19
C GLU A 296 23.02 5.83 -6.37
N LYS A 297 22.26 6.92 -6.20
CA LYS A 297 22.80 8.29 -6.23
C LYS A 297 23.82 8.55 -5.11
N LEU A 298 23.53 8.08 -3.89
CA LEU A 298 24.43 8.21 -2.74
C LEU A 298 25.73 7.43 -2.96
N LEU A 299 25.64 6.21 -3.49
CA LEU A 299 26.80 5.34 -3.71
C LEU A 299 27.63 5.72 -4.94
N SER A 300 27.04 6.41 -5.92
CA SER A 300 27.77 6.96 -7.08
C SER A 300 28.51 8.25 -6.77
N THR A 301 28.12 8.96 -5.71
CA THR A 301 28.78 10.19 -5.28
C THR A 301 29.93 9.87 -4.33
N GLU A 302 31.18 10.06 -4.80
CA GLU A 302 32.39 9.66 -4.07
C GLU A 302 32.47 10.19 -2.64
N LYS A 303 32.15 11.47 -2.47
CA LYS A 303 32.15 12.16 -1.17
C LYS A 303 31.17 11.53 -0.17
N PHE A 304 30.00 11.09 -0.62
CA PHE A 304 29.01 10.40 0.22
C PHE A 304 29.44 8.97 0.49
N LEU A 305 29.89 8.25 -0.53
CA LEU A 305 30.37 6.88 -0.41
C LEU A 305 31.46 6.75 0.66
N LEU A 306 32.45 7.66 0.67
CA LEU A 306 33.51 7.70 1.67
C LEU A 306 32.96 7.78 3.11
N ILE A 307 31.99 8.65 3.35
CA ILE A 307 31.38 8.83 4.67
C ILE A 307 30.57 7.60 5.08
N ILE A 308 29.79 7.04 4.16
CA ILE A 308 28.97 5.85 4.40
C ILE A 308 29.87 4.68 4.80
N VAL A 309 30.89 4.41 3.99
CA VAL A 309 31.88 3.36 4.20
C VAL A 309 32.60 3.54 5.54
N LYS A 310 33.07 4.76 5.85
CA LYS A 310 33.77 5.05 7.12
C LYS A 310 32.90 4.78 8.35
N ASN A 311 31.61 5.09 8.29
CA ASN A 311 30.70 4.91 9.42
C ASN A 311 30.18 3.47 9.56
N GLU A 312 29.90 2.78 8.45
CA GLU A 312 29.29 1.45 8.48
C GLU A 312 30.31 0.32 8.60
N LEU A 313 31.52 0.48 8.04
CA LEU A 313 32.53 -0.57 8.06
C LEU A 313 33.49 -0.47 9.24
N LYS A 314 33.53 0.64 10.01
CA LYS A 314 34.30 0.92 11.25
C LYS A 314 35.81 0.61 11.27
N SER A 315 36.32 -0.35 10.49
CA SER A 315 37.72 -0.68 10.28
C SER A 315 38.47 0.42 9.52
N LEU A 316 37.75 1.26 8.77
CA LEU A 316 38.29 2.35 7.94
C LEU A 316 38.49 3.65 8.74
N LYS A 317 39.02 3.54 9.97
CA LYS A 317 39.25 4.72 10.82
C LYS A 317 40.37 5.61 10.24
N ASP A 318 41.32 4.99 9.54
CA ASP A 318 42.43 5.65 8.85
C ASP A 318 42.44 5.29 7.36
N LEU A 319 41.77 6.10 6.52
CA LEU A 319 41.88 6.07 5.05
C LEU A 319 43.27 6.59 4.58
N LYS A 320 44.33 6.08 5.19
CA LYS A 320 45.72 6.42 4.88
C LYS A 320 46.46 5.27 4.16
N ASN A 321 45.96 4.04 4.23
CA ASN A 321 46.66 2.86 3.69
C ASN A 321 46.07 2.34 2.36
N TYR A 322 46.95 1.78 1.52
CA TYR A 322 46.65 1.31 0.16
C TYR A 322 45.60 0.17 0.10
N ASP A 323 45.52 -0.68 1.13
CA ASP A 323 44.52 -1.74 1.22
C ASP A 323 43.09 -1.22 1.43
N ASP A 324 42.95 -0.07 2.10
CA ASP A 324 41.66 0.60 2.28
C ASP A 324 41.16 1.22 0.97
N TYR A 325 42.08 1.73 0.14
CA TYR A 325 41.78 2.16 -1.22
C TYR A 325 41.35 0.98 -2.11
N ARG A 326 41.98 -0.19 -1.95
CA ARG A 326 41.63 -1.42 -2.66
C ARG A 326 40.25 -1.94 -2.25
N LEU A 327 39.92 -1.92 -0.95
CA LEU A 327 38.60 -2.29 -0.44
C LEU A 327 37.52 -1.28 -0.88
N TYR A 328 37.81 0.02 -0.83
CA TYR A 328 36.96 1.07 -1.41
C TYR A 328 36.71 0.82 -2.90
N LYS A 329 37.76 0.53 -3.68
CA LYS A 329 37.66 0.23 -5.11
C LYS A 329 36.88 -1.06 -5.36
N ALA A 330 37.01 -2.07 -4.51
CA ALA A 330 36.25 -3.31 -4.58
C ALA A 330 34.76 -3.10 -4.23
N VAL A 331 34.45 -2.29 -3.21
CA VAL A 331 33.06 -1.92 -2.87
C VAL A 331 32.45 -1.07 -3.97
N ARG A 332 33.18 -0.08 -4.49
CA ARG A 332 32.76 0.74 -5.64
C ARG A 332 32.54 -0.13 -6.89
N ALA A 333 33.47 -1.03 -7.20
CA ALA A 333 33.35 -1.97 -8.33
C ALA A 333 32.17 -2.93 -8.15
N ARG A 334 31.97 -3.49 -6.95
CA ARG A 334 30.82 -4.34 -6.62
C ARG A 334 29.50 -3.57 -6.77
N ASN A 335 29.44 -2.33 -6.27
CA ASN A 335 28.25 -1.49 -6.37
C ASN A 335 27.96 -1.08 -7.82
N ILE A 336 28.99 -0.74 -8.61
CA ILE A 336 28.84 -0.49 -10.05
C ILE A 336 28.32 -1.75 -10.77
N LYS A 337 28.81 -2.95 -10.39
CA LYS A 337 28.35 -4.23 -10.94
C LYS A 337 26.89 -4.51 -10.57
N LEU A 338 26.50 -4.27 -9.31
CA LEU A 338 25.12 -4.39 -8.82
C LEU A 338 24.18 -3.39 -9.49
N CYS A 339 24.58 -2.12 -9.64
CA CYS A 339 23.79 -1.10 -10.36
C CYS A 339 23.63 -1.45 -11.84
N LYS A 340 24.67 -1.99 -12.50
CA LYS A 340 24.58 -2.50 -13.88
C LYS A 340 23.65 -3.70 -13.99
N GLN A 341 23.70 -4.63 -13.04
CA GLN A 341 22.83 -5.81 -13.03
C GLN A 341 21.36 -5.41 -12.82
N TYR A 342 21.11 -4.41 -11.96
CA TYR A 342 19.76 -3.87 -11.71
C TYR A 342 19.21 -3.07 -12.89
N ARG A 343 20.06 -2.28 -13.56
CA ARG A 343 19.72 -1.54 -14.78
C ARG A 343 19.48 -2.49 -15.97
N ASN A 344 20.21 -3.59 -16.04
CA ASN A 344 19.99 -4.62 -17.05
C ASN A 344 18.75 -5.46 -16.74
N SER A 345 18.41 -5.76 -15.48
CA SER A 345 17.14 -6.43 -15.14
C SER A 345 15.91 -5.54 -15.32
N SER A 346 16.09 -4.22 -15.42
CA SER A 346 15.01 -3.28 -15.76
C SER A 346 14.92 -3.00 -17.27
N ASN A 347 15.99 -3.25 -18.03
CA ASN A 347 16.02 -3.10 -19.50
C ASN A 347 15.93 -4.43 -20.28
N SER A 348 16.15 -5.58 -19.65
CA SER A 348 16.03 -6.91 -20.29
C SER A 348 14.58 -7.42 -20.39
N PHE A 349 13.61 -6.52 -20.14
CA PHE A 349 12.17 -6.77 -20.29
C PHE A 349 11.53 -5.74 -21.25
N ILE A 350 12.34 -5.14 -22.14
CA ILE A 350 11.84 -4.44 -23.34
C ILE A 350 11.86 -5.43 -24.51
#